data_AF-A0AAW2KP51-F1
#
_entry.id   AF-A0AAW2KP51-F1
#
_cell.length_a   1.000
_cell.length_b   1.000
_cell.length_c   1.000
_cell.angle_alpha   90.00
_cell.angle_beta   90.00
_cell.angle_gamma   90.00
#
_symmetry.space_group_name_H-M   'P 1'
#
loop_
_entity.id
_entity.type
_entity.pdbx_description
1 polymer ?
#
loop_
_entity_poly.entity_id
_entity_poly.type
_entity_poly.pdbx_seq_one_letter_code
_entity_poly.pdbx_strand_id
1 'polypeptide(L)'
;MLVDECEGPQLDSLVGRILSRGKYFLSAAFAKKGAISIIKLIRKVKKSSPHAMAMTTVLSTRFMDIMTHPTTRDVILQCLILFPRQPNEVLYEKVILHFHDLAIDEVGCGSLIYCIALIGGDQRVRLLDQIADVSDFLLYDPYGNYVVQNLLGLNNESAAK
;
A
#
# COMPACT_ATOMS: atom_id res chain seq x y z
N MET A 1 -3.88 -20.85 11.60
CA MET A 1 -3.26 -19.77 12.41
C MET A 1 -4.36 -19.20 13.28
N LEU A 2 -4.14 -18.79 14.54
CA LEU A 2 -5.24 -18.40 15.45
C LEU A 2 -6.23 -17.38 14.85
N VAL A 3 -5.78 -16.48 13.98
CA VAL A 3 -6.63 -15.52 13.27
C VAL A 3 -7.69 -16.22 12.41
N ASP A 4 -7.42 -17.40 11.86
CA ASP A 4 -8.34 -18.17 11.02
C ASP A 4 -9.57 -18.66 11.82
N GLU A 5 -9.44 -18.86 13.13
CA GLU A 5 -10.50 -19.38 14.02
C GLU A 5 -11.32 -18.29 14.73
N CYS A 6 -10.85 -17.03 14.75
CA CYS A 6 -11.55 -15.95 15.47
C CYS A 6 -12.72 -15.36 14.67
N GLU A 7 -13.88 -15.19 15.32
CA GLU A 7 -15.07 -14.51 14.79
C GLU A 7 -15.70 -13.55 15.82
N GLY A 8 -16.42 -12.54 15.32
CA GLY A 8 -17.21 -11.63 16.16
C GLY A 8 -16.38 -10.89 17.23
N PRO A 9 -16.86 -10.80 18.49
CA PRO A 9 -16.22 -10.01 19.56
C PRO A 9 -14.77 -10.41 19.88
N GLN A 10 -14.40 -11.67 19.61
CA GLN A 10 -13.04 -12.16 19.81
C GLN A 10 -12.07 -11.54 18.79
N LEU A 11 -12.53 -11.38 17.54
CA LEU A 11 -11.76 -10.72 16.49
C LEU A 11 -11.54 -9.25 16.84
N ASP A 12 -12.56 -8.57 17.34
CA ASP A 12 -12.48 -7.16 17.72
C ASP A 12 -11.46 -6.93 18.85
N SER A 13 -11.54 -7.74 19.92
CA SER A 13 -10.57 -7.70 21.03
C SER A 13 -9.15 -8.01 20.56
N LEU A 14 -8.99 -9.01 19.68
CA LEU A 14 -7.68 -9.37 19.12
C LEU A 14 -7.08 -8.23 18.29
N VAL A 15 -7.86 -7.65 17.38
CA VAL A 15 -7.41 -6.54 16.52
C VAL A 15 -7.05 -5.33 17.38
N GLY A 16 -7.88 -4.95 18.35
CA GLY A 16 -7.58 -3.87 19.28
C GLY A 16 -6.28 -4.10 20.06
N ARG A 17 -6.04 -5.32 20.55
CA ARG A 17 -4.80 -5.67 21.26
C ARG A 17 -3.56 -5.69 20.37
N ILE A 18 -3.69 -6.13 19.12
CA ILE A 18 -2.57 -6.16 18.17
C ILE A 18 -2.21 -4.73 17.74
N LEU A 19 -3.20 -3.92 17.38
CA LEU A 19 -2.98 -2.57 16.86
C LEU A 19 -2.54 -1.57 17.95
N SER A 20 -3.00 -1.74 19.20
CA SER A 20 -2.46 -0.99 20.36
C SER A 20 -0.98 -1.27 20.60
N ARG A 21 -0.47 -2.40 20.09
CA ARG A 21 0.95 -2.76 20.07
C ARG A 21 1.59 -2.46 18.72
N GLY A 22 1.31 -1.27 18.16
CA GLY A 22 1.70 -0.87 16.82
C GLY A 22 3.16 -1.18 16.43
N LYS A 23 4.12 -0.97 17.34
CA LYS A 23 5.54 -1.33 17.09
C LYS A 23 5.75 -2.81 16.76
N TYR A 24 5.10 -3.72 17.49
CA TYR A 24 5.20 -5.15 17.26
C TYR A 24 4.43 -5.59 16.01
N PHE A 25 3.27 -4.98 15.76
CA PHE A 25 2.50 -5.21 14.53
C PHE A 25 3.33 -4.84 13.29
N LEU A 26 3.95 -3.66 13.32
CA LEU A 26 4.82 -3.19 12.24
C LEU A 26 6.05 -4.09 12.10
N SER A 27 6.72 -4.44 13.19
CA SER A 27 7.86 -5.38 13.15
C SER A 27 7.47 -6.74 12.54
N ALA A 28 6.29 -7.26 12.85
CA ALA A 28 5.81 -8.50 12.26
C ALA A 28 5.57 -8.37 10.75
N ALA A 29 5.16 -7.20 10.25
CA ALA A 29 4.95 -6.96 8.83
C ALA A 29 6.23 -7.11 7.99
N PHE A 30 7.42 -6.88 8.56
CA PHE A 30 8.71 -7.05 7.87
C PHE A 30 9.18 -8.51 7.82
N ALA A 31 8.57 -9.41 8.59
CA ALA A 31 8.85 -10.85 8.50
C ALA A 31 7.89 -11.51 7.50
N LYS A 32 8.39 -12.32 6.57
CA LYS A 32 7.56 -13.02 5.55
C LYS A 32 6.32 -13.72 6.13
N LYS A 33 6.49 -14.48 7.21
CA LYS A 33 5.35 -15.15 7.88
C LYS A 33 4.38 -14.14 8.50
N GLY A 34 4.89 -13.07 9.11
CA GLY A 34 4.06 -12.03 9.73
C GLY A 34 3.30 -11.19 8.70
N ALA A 35 3.91 -10.85 7.57
CA ALA A 35 3.22 -10.22 6.44
C ALA A 35 2.03 -11.06 5.96
N ILE A 36 2.24 -12.37 5.76
CA ILE A 36 1.17 -13.32 5.38
C ILE A 36 0.07 -13.33 6.44
N SER A 37 0.44 -13.35 7.73
CA SER A 37 -0.51 -13.32 8.84
C SER A 37 -1.36 -12.04 8.83
N ILE A 38 -0.74 -10.89 8.59
CA ILE A 38 -1.41 -9.59 8.55
C ILE A 38 -2.34 -9.52 7.32
N ILE A 39 -1.92 -10.02 6.17
CA ILE A 39 -2.77 -10.08 4.97
C ILE A 39 -4.01 -10.95 5.20
N LYS A 40 -3.89 -12.07 5.93
CA LYS A 40 -5.05 -12.85 6.36
C LYS A 40 -5.98 -12.07 7.28
N LEU A 41 -5.40 -11.29 8.20
CA LEU A 41 -6.18 -10.40 9.08
C LEU A 41 -6.92 -9.33 8.28
N ILE A 42 -6.27 -8.67 7.30
CA ILE A 42 -6.89 -7.72 6.36
C ILE A 42 -8.14 -8.35 5.72
N ARG A 43 -8.02 -9.57 5.19
CA ARG A 43 -9.16 -10.26 4.56
C ARG A 43 -10.33 -10.50 5.51
N LYS A 44 -10.07 -10.76 6.80
CA LYS A 44 -11.11 -10.92 7.82
C LYS A 44 -11.77 -9.60 8.20
N VAL A 45 -10.99 -8.53 8.37
CA VAL A 45 -11.51 -7.25 8.87
C VAL A 45 -12.03 -6.32 7.78
N LYS A 46 -11.97 -6.72 6.50
CA LYS A 46 -12.31 -5.85 5.35
C LYS A 46 -13.71 -5.23 5.37
N LYS A 47 -14.67 -5.86 6.06
CA LYS A 47 -16.05 -5.34 6.23
C LYS A 47 -16.21 -4.44 7.44
N SER A 48 -15.23 -4.41 8.34
CA SER A 48 -15.29 -3.62 9.57
C SER A 48 -14.53 -2.30 9.40
N SER A 49 -15.27 -1.23 9.14
CA SER A 49 -14.68 0.11 8.93
C SER A 49 -13.75 0.55 10.08
N PRO A 50 -14.12 0.41 11.37
CA PRO A 50 -13.22 0.81 12.48
C PRO A 50 -11.88 0.06 12.49
N HIS A 51 -11.89 -1.26 12.25
CA HIS A 51 -10.67 -2.05 12.22
C HIS A 51 -9.81 -1.74 11.00
N ALA A 52 -10.44 -1.55 9.83
CA ALA A 52 -9.75 -1.15 8.62
C ALA A 52 -9.07 0.22 8.81
N MET A 53 -9.80 1.22 9.34
CA MET A 53 -9.27 2.55 9.68
C MET A 53 -8.08 2.47 10.66
N ALA A 54 -8.22 1.71 11.73
CA ALA A 54 -7.15 1.55 12.72
C ALA A 54 -5.90 0.91 12.10
N MET A 55 -6.09 -0.09 11.23
CA MET A 55 -5.00 -0.78 10.56
C MET A 55 -4.27 0.11 9.57
N THR A 56 -4.98 0.81 8.69
CA THR A 56 -4.38 1.74 7.73
C THR A 56 -3.66 2.90 8.44
N THR A 57 -4.22 3.37 9.56
CA THR A 57 -3.57 4.38 10.42
C THR A 57 -2.22 3.88 10.95
N VAL A 58 -2.16 2.68 11.54
CA VAL A 58 -0.89 2.13 12.05
C VAL A 58 0.12 1.91 10.92
N LEU A 59 -0.30 1.35 9.79
CA LEU A 59 0.57 1.12 8.63
C LEU A 59 1.14 2.44 8.05
N SER A 60 0.33 3.51 8.04
CA SER A 60 0.75 4.82 7.53
C SER A 60 1.95 5.42 8.27
N THR A 61 2.20 5.00 9.51
CA THR A 61 3.31 5.52 10.36
C THR A 61 4.70 5.07 9.90
N ARG A 62 4.78 3.97 9.12
CA ARG A 62 6.01 3.43 8.52
C ARG A 62 5.85 3.25 7.02
N PHE A 63 5.05 4.11 6.39
CA PHE A 63 4.61 3.95 5.01
C PHE A 63 5.77 3.73 4.03
N MET A 64 6.79 4.60 4.04
CA MET A 64 7.93 4.49 3.12
C MET A 64 8.68 3.19 3.31
N ASP A 65 9.08 2.87 4.54
CA ASP A 65 9.79 1.63 4.86
C ASP A 65 9.02 0.37 4.44
N ILE A 66 7.69 0.43 4.45
CA ILE A 66 6.85 -0.69 4.00
C ILE A 66 6.82 -0.75 2.47
N MET A 67 6.61 0.38 1.80
CA MET A 67 6.39 0.45 0.36
C MET A 67 7.67 0.26 -0.48
N THR A 68 8.84 0.51 0.10
CA THR A 68 10.15 0.26 -0.53
C THR A 68 10.75 -1.09 -0.14
N HIS A 69 10.00 -1.96 0.56
CA HIS A 69 10.49 -3.27 0.98
C HIS A 69 9.80 -4.41 0.21
N PRO A 70 10.55 -5.34 -0.44
CA PRO A 70 9.99 -6.34 -1.37
C PRO A 70 8.88 -7.22 -0.79
N THR A 71 8.97 -7.57 0.50
CA THR A 71 7.99 -8.44 1.17
C THR A 71 6.82 -7.70 1.81
N THR A 72 7.06 -6.54 2.45
CA THR A 72 6.03 -5.93 3.31
C THR A 72 5.13 -4.96 2.55
N ARG A 73 5.55 -4.49 1.35
CA ARG A 73 4.71 -3.68 0.46
C ARG A 73 3.34 -4.31 0.20
N ASP A 74 3.29 -5.64 0.10
CA ASP A 74 2.06 -6.40 -0.14
C ASP A 74 1.00 -6.15 0.95
N VAL A 75 1.41 -5.80 2.17
CA VAL A 75 0.48 -5.48 3.26
C VAL A 75 -0.32 -4.23 2.94
N ILE A 76 0.34 -3.13 2.53
CA ILE A 76 -0.35 -1.89 2.13
C ILE A 76 -1.14 -2.12 0.84
N LEU A 77 -0.56 -2.78 -0.17
CA LEU A 77 -1.26 -3.05 -1.43
C LEU A 77 -2.56 -3.86 -1.19
N GLN A 78 -2.54 -4.84 -0.29
CA GLN A 78 -3.74 -5.60 0.06
C GLN A 78 -4.78 -4.76 0.83
N CYS A 79 -4.38 -3.77 1.63
CA CYS A 79 -5.33 -2.79 2.17
C CYS A 79 -6.01 -2.01 1.04
N LEU A 80 -5.24 -1.47 0.09
CA LEU A 80 -5.77 -0.69 -1.04
C LEU A 80 -6.72 -1.51 -1.93
N ILE A 81 -6.47 -2.82 -2.08
CA ILE A 81 -7.32 -3.74 -2.85
C ILE A 81 -8.60 -4.12 -2.10
N LEU A 82 -8.51 -4.40 -0.79
CA LEU A 82 -9.58 -5.09 -0.05
C LEU A 82 -10.45 -4.16 0.78
N PHE A 83 -9.93 -3.03 1.24
CA PHE A 83 -10.68 -2.08 2.04
C PHE A 83 -11.39 -1.05 1.17
N PRO A 84 -12.56 -0.54 1.60
CA PRO A 84 -13.22 0.57 0.93
C PRO A 84 -12.39 1.85 1.00
N ARG A 85 -12.77 2.86 0.20
CA ARG A 85 -12.05 4.14 0.07
C ARG A 85 -11.78 4.81 1.41
N GLN A 86 -12.79 4.95 2.27
CA GLN A 86 -12.70 5.69 3.53
C GLN A 86 -11.53 5.21 4.42
N PRO A 87 -11.40 3.91 4.79
CA PRO A 87 -10.20 3.39 5.45
C PRO A 87 -8.87 3.68 4.78
N ASN A 88 -8.84 3.70 3.45
CA ASN A 88 -7.61 3.87 2.68
C ASN A 88 -7.22 5.33 2.45
N GLU A 89 -8.04 6.31 2.84
CA GLU A 89 -7.74 7.74 2.63
C GLU A 89 -6.37 8.13 3.18
N VAL A 90 -6.03 7.67 4.39
CA VAL A 90 -4.71 7.95 5.00
C VAL A 90 -3.55 7.38 4.18
N LEU A 91 -3.73 6.23 3.52
CA LEU A 91 -2.71 5.63 2.66
C LEU A 91 -2.64 6.34 1.31
N TYR A 92 -3.77 6.79 0.76
CA TYR A 92 -3.80 7.58 -0.48
C TYR A 92 -3.04 8.89 -0.30
N GLU A 93 -3.27 9.62 0.80
CA GLU A 93 -2.52 10.85 1.09
C GLU A 93 -1.03 10.57 1.31
N LYS A 94 -0.65 9.40 1.86
CA LYS A 94 0.77 9.00 1.96
C LYS A 94 1.39 8.69 0.60
N VAL A 95 0.68 8.05 -0.31
CA VAL A 95 1.15 7.84 -1.68
C VAL A 95 1.39 9.18 -2.37
N ILE A 96 0.43 10.11 -2.28
CA ILE A 96 0.57 11.45 -2.86
C ILE A 96 1.73 12.21 -2.21
N LEU A 97 1.89 12.14 -0.90
CA LEU A 97 2.96 12.84 -0.21
C LEU A 97 4.36 12.34 -0.61
N HIS A 98 4.50 11.04 -0.88
CA HIS A 98 5.80 10.39 -1.09
C HIS A 98 6.00 9.84 -2.50
N PHE A 99 5.17 10.24 -3.47
CA PHE A 99 5.20 9.64 -4.81
C PHE A 99 6.57 9.79 -5.47
N HIS A 100 7.23 10.93 -5.29
CA HIS A 100 8.53 11.21 -5.88
C HIS A 100 9.59 10.24 -5.35
N ASP A 101 9.70 10.10 -4.03
CA ASP A 101 10.64 9.18 -3.38
C ASP A 101 10.35 7.71 -3.76
N LEU A 102 9.08 7.35 -3.88
CA LEU A 102 8.70 6.01 -4.37
C LEU A 102 9.12 5.81 -5.82
N ALA A 103 8.94 6.80 -6.69
CA ALA A 103 9.20 6.67 -8.12
C ALA A 103 10.68 6.36 -8.43
N ILE A 104 11.61 6.90 -7.63
CA ILE A 104 13.05 6.75 -7.81
C ILE A 104 13.68 5.62 -6.97
N ASP A 105 12.86 4.84 -6.27
CA ASP A 105 13.31 3.68 -5.49
C ASP A 105 13.11 2.37 -6.29
N GLU A 106 14.09 1.45 -6.19
CA GLU A 106 14.10 0.18 -6.93
C GLU A 106 12.83 -0.66 -6.71
N VAL A 107 12.32 -0.69 -5.48
CA VAL A 107 11.12 -1.44 -5.12
C VAL A 107 9.89 -0.53 -5.15
N GLY A 108 10.07 0.71 -4.73
CA GLY A 108 9.06 1.75 -4.61
C GLY A 108 8.42 2.08 -5.96
N CYS A 109 9.15 2.07 -7.07
CA CYS A 109 8.62 2.44 -8.37
C CYS A 109 7.49 1.48 -8.79
N GLY A 110 7.69 0.18 -8.56
CA GLY A 110 6.68 -0.85 -8.75
C GLY A 110 5.50 -0.67 -7.79
N SER A 111 5.77 -0.38 -6.52
CA SER A 111 4.73 -0.11 -5.53
C SER A 111 3.86 1.09 -5.93
N LEU A 112 4.46 2.17 -6.45
CA LEU A 112 3.76 3.35 -6.94
C LEU A 112 2.90 3.03 -8.16
N ILE A 113 3.42 2.27 -9.13
CA ILE A 113 2.67 1.81 -10.31
C ILE A 113 1.39 1.06 -9.88
N TYR A 114 1.50 0.14 -8.92
CA TYR A 114 0.33 -0.55 -8.36
C TYR A 114 -0.62 0.42 -7.65
N CYS A 115 -0.11 1.36 -6.86
CA CYS A 115 -0.94 2.37 -6.20
C CYS A 115 -1.71 3.24 -7.21
N ILE A 116 -1.08 3.69 -8.29
CA ILE A 116 -1.72 4.47 -9.36
C ILE A 116 -2.92 3.72 -9.95
N ALA A 117 -2.81 2.40 -10.13
CA ALA A 117 -3.90 1.57 -10.63
C ALA A 117 -5.07 1.48 -9.64
N LEU A 118 -4.80 1.52 -8.33
CA LEU A 118 -5.78 1.28 -7.26
C LEU A 118 -6.41 2.56 -6.68
N ILE A 119 -5.70 3.68 -6.72
CA ILE A 119 -6.21 4.97 -6.24
C ILE A 119 -7.25 5.49 -7.24
N GLY A 120 -8.38 5.99 -6.71
CA GLY A 120 -9.49 6.53 -7.48
C GLY A 120 -9.95 7.90 -6.99
N GLY A 121 -10.85 8.52 -7.75
CA GLY A 121 -11.40 9.86 -7.46
C GLY A 121 -10.34 10.96 -7.49
N ASP A 122 -10.60 12.05 -6.78
CA ASP A 122 -9.78 13.28 -6.79
C ASP A 122 -8.33 13.05 -6.37
N GLN A 123 -8.07 12.06 -5.52
CA GLN A 123 -6.72 11.67 -5.10
C GLN A 123 -5.90 11.11 -6.27
N ARG A 124 -6.55 10.37 -7.18
CA ARG A 124 -5.89 9.89 -8.39
C ARG A 124 -5.53 11.06 -9.30
N VAL A 125 -6.46 11.98 -9.50
CA VAL A 125 -6.22 13.18 -10.34
C VAL A 125 -5.05 13.98 -9.79
N ARG A 126 -5.06 14.30 -8.49
CA ARG A 126 -3.96 15.00 -7.81
C ARG A 126 -2.62 14.29 -7.96
N LEU A 127 -2.60 12.96 -7.81
CA LEU A 127 -1.37 12.17 -7.96
C LEU A 127 -0.84 12.24 -9.40
N LEU A 128 -1.72 12.09 -10.40
CA LEU A 128 -1.33 12.12 -11.81
C LEU A 128 -0.83 13.50 -12.23
N ASP A 129 -1.48 14.57 -11.78
CA ASP A 129 -1.04 15.94 -12.06
C ASP A 129 0.36 16.19 -11.49
N GLN A 130 0.61 15.79 -10.24
CA GLN A 130 1.94 15.92 -9.62
C GLN A 130 3.02 15.08 -10.31
N ILE A 131 2.69 13.88 -10.80
CA ILE A 131 3.63 13.07 -11.58
C ILE A 131 3.92 13.74 -12.92
N ALA A 132 2.91 14.31 -13.57
CA ALA A 132 3.08 15.02 -14.85
C ALA A 132 4.05 16.20 -14.71
N ASP A 133 3.94 16.97 -13.62
CA ASP A 133 4.80 18.12 -13.32
C ASP A 133 6.30 17.77 -13.20
N VAL A 134 6.62 16.52 -12.86
CA VAL A 134 8.01 16.05 -12.69
C VAL A 134 8.39 14.95 -13.68
N SER A 135 7.57 14.71 -14.70
CA SER A 135 7.72 13.59 -15.63
C SER A 135 9.03 13.66 -16.42
N ASP A 136 9.49 14.87 -16.79
CA ASP A 136 10.79 15.08 -17.43
C ASP A 136 11.94 14.53 -16.59
N PHE A 137 11.94 14.79 -15.28
CA PHE A 137 12.95 14.24 -14.38
C PHE A 137 12.85 12.72 -14.29
N LEU A 138 11.64 12.19 -14.09
CA LEU A 138 11.42 10.76 -13.94
C LEU A 138 11.83 9.97 -15.19
N LEU A 139 11.69 10.52 -16.40
CA LEU A 139 12.10 9.87 -17.64
C LEU A 139 13.60 9.55 -17.71
N TYR A 140 14.44 10.32 -17.01
CA TYR A 140 15.89 10.08 -16.96
C TYR A 140 16.34 9.29 -15.72
N ASP A 141 15.45 9.04 -14.76
CA ASP A 141 15.76 8.25 -13.57
C ASP A 141 15.78 6.73 -13.90
N PRO A 142 16.70 5.93 -13.33
CA PRO A 142 16.78 4.49 -13.58
C PRO A 142 15.50 3.69 -13.27
N TYR A 143 14.66 4.18 -12.36
CA TYR A 143 13.42 3.54 -11.95
C TYR A 143 12.18 4.37 -12.30
N GLY A 144 12.28 5.69 -12.19
CA GLY A 144 11.19 6.62 -12.48
C GLY A 144 10.65 6.52 -13.91
N ASN A 145 11.51 6.15 -14.87
CA ASN A 145 11.12 6.03 -16.27
C ASN A 145 10.02 4.96 -16.46
N TYR A 146 10.03 3.90 -15.65
CA TYR A 146 8.98 2.87 -15.68
C TYR A 146 7.62 3.38 -15.22
N VAL A 147 7.59 4.34 -14.28
CA VAL A 147 6.35 4.96 -13.80
C VAL A 147 5.71 5.77 -14.93
N VAL A 148 6.51 6.59 -15.63
CA VAL A 148 6.03 7.41 -16.76
C VAL A 148 5.60 6.52 -17.93
N GLN A 149 6.41 5.52 -18.30
CA GLN A 149 6.04 4.57 -19.35
C GLN A 149 4.75 3.79 -19.04
N ASN A 150 4.52 3.43 -17.76
CA ASN A 150 3.28 2.79 -17.34
C ASN A 150 2.07 3.70 -17.55
N LEU A 151 2.18 4.99 -17.19
CA LEU A 151 1.11 5.97 -17.37
C LEU A 151 0.77 6.21 -18.84
N LEU A 152 1.78 6.18 -19.72
CA LEU A 152 1.61 6.32 -21.17
C LEU A 152 1.13 5.03 -21.85
N GLY A 153 0.98 3.92 -21.11
CA GLY A 153 0.60 2.63 -21.66
C GLY A 153 1.69 1.96 -22.51
N LEU A 154 2.94 2.43 -22.41
CA LEU A 154 4.08 1.96 -23.19
C LEU A 154 4.67 0.65 -22.64
N ASN A 155 4.33 0.27 -21.40
CA ASN A 155 4.74 -0.99 -20.78
C ASN A 155 4.02 -2.25 -21.35
N ASN A 156 3.31 -2.12 -22.48
CA ASN A 156 2.55 -3.20 -23.12
C ASN A 156 3.15 -3.73 -24.45
N GLU A 157 4.41 -3.45 -24.79
CA GLU A 157 5.05 -3.96 -26.04
C GLU A 157 6.27 -4.89 -25.87
N SER A 158 6.41 -5.56 -24.71
CA SER A 158 7.45 -6.60 -24.55
C SER A 158 6.97 -7.90 -23.89
N ALA A 159 5.66 -8.18 -23.93
CA ALA A 159 5.08 -9.46 -23.51
C ALA A 159 4.25 -10.16 -24.60
N ALA A 160 4.53 -9.87 -25.88
CA ALA A 160 4.07 -10.65 -27.02
C ALA A 160 5.25 -11.40 -27.66
N LYS A 161 5.73 -12.46 -27.00
CA LYS A 161 6.26 -13.67 -27.64
C LYS A 161 6.39 -14.81 -26.65
#